data_AF-A0A966PLF4-F1
#
_entry.id   AF-A0A966PLF4-F1
#
_cell.length_a   1.000
_cell.length_b   1.000
_cell.length_c   1.000
_cell.angle_alpha   90.00
_cell.angle_beta   90.00
_cell.angle_gamma   90.00
#
_symmetry.space_group_name_H-M   'P 1'
#
loop_
_entity.id
_entity.type
_entity.pdbx_description
1 polymer ?
#
loop_
_entity_poly.entity_id
_entity_poly.type
_entity_poly.pdbx_seq_one_letter_code
_entity_poly.pdbx_strand_id
1 'polypeptide(L)'
;MPTTWSELGSYAHQSGRGPRRCHNRSMNLEIAPSGIAPTAANYAHAVLSVGPSRLLHTSGIVPIAVDGSVPTDLAEQADTVWRNLLAILEQANMTVNDVVSITTYVVVGEPLAPVMAARDAALRGHRAASTLVTVPALARPEWRMEIALVAAR
;
A
#
# COMPACT_ATOMS: atom_id res chain seq x y z
N MET A 1 53.34 -55.74 7.05
CA MET A 1 53.64 -56.18 5.67
C MET A 1 52.68 -57.30 5.31
N PRO A 2 52.07 -57.35 4.11
CA PRO A 2 51.88 -56.34 3.04
C PRO A 2 50.36 -56.02 2.89
N THR A 3 49.82 -55.14 2.03
CA THR A 3 50.18 -54.76 0.65
C THR A 3 49.55 -53.40 0.32
N THR A 4 50.28 -52.60 -0.47
CA THR A 4 49.92 -51.31 -1.09
C THR A 4 48.85 -51.44 -2.18
N TRP A 5 48.19 -50.34 -2.58
CA TRP A 5 48.21 -49.74 -3.94
C TRP A 5 47.28 -48.51 -4.01
N SER A 6 47.88 -47.41 -4.44
CA SER A 6 47.28 -46.14 -4.82
C SER A 6 46.66 -46.21 -6.21
N GLU A 7 45.49 -45.61 -6.44
CA GLU A 7 45.18 -45.02 -7.76
C GLU A 7 44.09 -43.94 -7.72
N LEU A 8 44.36 -42.93 -8.52
CA LEU A 8 43.66 -41.67 -8.74
C LEU A 8 42.30 -41.89 -9.41
N GLY A 9 41.31 -41.04 -9.13
CA GLY A 9 40.14 -40.97 -9.98
C GLY A 9 39.04 -40.01 -9.54
N SER A 10 38.87 -38.95 -10.33
CA SER A 10 37.63 -38.19 -10.54
C SER A 10 37.33 -37.03 -9.58
N TYR A 11 37.79 -35.85 -10.02
CA TYR A 11 37.05 -34.60 -9.86
C TYR A 11 35.63 -34.76 -10.41
N ALA A 12 34.64 -34.82 -9.54
CA ALA A 12 33.24 -34.59 -9.89
C ALA A 12 32.80 -33.25 -9.29
N HIS A 13 32.84 -32.22 -10.13
CA HIS A 13 32.07 -30.99 -9.95
C HIS A 13 30.59 -31.36 -9.89
N GLN A 14 30.04 -31.53 -8.69
CA GLN A 14 28.58 -31.57 -8.51
C GLN A 14 28.12 -30.17 -8.12
N SER A 15 27.83 -29.40 -9.17
CA SER A 15 27.06 -28.16 -9.14
C SER A 15 25.62 -28.45 -8.73
N GLY A 16 25.40 -28.71 -7.44
CA GLY A 16 24.08 -28.79 -6.84
C GLY A 16 23.43 -27.41 -6.69
N ARG A 17 23.11 -26.73 -7.81
CA ARG A 17 22.08 -25.68 -7.78
C ARG A 17 20.74 -26.38 -7.70
N GLY A 18 20.32 -26.69 -6.47
CA GLY A 18 18.92 -27.01 -6.20
C GLY A 18 18.02 -25.93 -6.79
N PRO A 19 16.77 -26.26 -7.16
CA PRO A 19 15.86 -25.30 -7.75
C PRO A 19 15.75 -24.11 -6.79
N ARG A 20 16.14 -22.91 -7.26
CA ARG A 20 15.82 -21.68 -6.54
C ARG A 20 14.31 -21.67 -6.44
N ARG A 21 13.77 -21.98 -5.26
CA ARG A 21 12.39 -21.62 -4.94
C ARG A 21 12.34 -20.11 -5.07
N CYS A 22 11.85 -19.64 -6.21
CA CYS A 22 11.34 -18.29 -6.38
C CYS A 22 10.17 -18.20 -5.41
N HIS A 23 10.48 -17.94 -4.14
CA HIS A 23 9.48 -17.42 -3.23
C HIS A 23 9.04 -16.13 -3.91
N ASN A 24 7.80 -16.09 -4.37
CA ASN A 24 7.15 -14.89 -4.82
C ASN A 24 7.10 -13.96 -3.60
N ARG A 25 8.21 -13.30 -3.28
CA ARG A 25 8.28 -12.35 -2.18
C ARG A 25 7.38 -11.21 -2.60
N SER A 26 6.40 -10.89 -1.75
CA SER A 26 5.63 -9.67 -1.90
C SER A 26 6.61 -8.51 -2.07
N MET A 27 6.43 -7.71 -3.11
CA MET A 27 7.30 -6.59 -3.41
C MET A 27 7.14 -5.47 -2.37
N ASN A 28 5.92 -5.29 -1.85
CA ASN A 28 5.60 -4.38 -0.76
C ASN A 28 5.55 -5.18 0.55
N LEU A 29 6.42 -4.81 1.50
CA LEU A 29 6.60 -5.49 2.77
C LEU A 29 6.27 -4.55 3.93
N GLU A 30 5.35 -4.97 4.79
CA GLU A 30 5.11 -4.25 6.04
C GLU A 30 6.30 -4.35 6.99
N ILE A 31 6.66 -3.23 7.62
CA ILE A 31 7.69 -3.16 8.65
C ILE A 31 7.00 -2.82 9.98
N ALA A 32 7.07 -3.76 10.93
CA ALA A 32 6.45 -3.64 12.25
C ALA A 32 7.51 -3.91 13.36
N PRO A 33 8.27 -2.88 13.78
CA PRO A 33 9.30 -3.05 14.79
C PRO A 33 8.71 -3.25 16.18
N SER A 34 9.24 -4.20 16.95
CA SER A 34 8.77 -4.49 18.33
C SER A 34 9.19 -3.44 19.37
N GLY A 35 10.02 -2.47 18.99
CA GLY A 35 10.53 -1.43 19.88
C GLY A 35 9.66 -0.18 20.00
N ILE A 36 8.49 -0.13 19.34
CA ILE A 36 7.54 0.98 19.40
C ILE A 36 6.13 0.47 19.69
N ALA A 37 5.23 1.37 20.09
CA ALA A 37 3.83 1.04 20.30
C ALA A 37 3.15 0.57 18.99
N PRO A 38 2.15 -0.33 19.06
CA PRO A 38 1.37 -0.73 17.89
C PRO A 38 0.69 0.45 17.18
N THR A 39 0.24 0.23 15.94
CA THR A 39 -0.53 1.22 15.19
C THR A 39 -1.86 1.53 15.87
N ALA A 40 -2.26 2.81 15.85
CA ALA A 40 -3.51 3.25 16.48
C ALA A 40 -4.78 2.87 15.69
N ALA A 41 -4.60 2.31 14.48
CA ALA A 41 -5.68 1.91 13.57
C ALA A 41 -5.15 0.88 12.54
N ASN A 42 -5.98 0.56 11.54
CA ASN A 42 -5.68 -0.37 10.45
C ASN A 42 -4.73 0.23 9.39
N TYR A 43 -3.45 0.38 9.74
CA TYR A 43 -2.38 0.77 8.83
C TYR A 43 -1.06 0.08 9.21
N ALA A 44 -0.02 0.20 8.38
CA ALA A 44 1.32 -0.28 8.67
C ALA A 44 2.22 0.86 9.16
N HIS A 45 3.12 0.62 10.12
CA HIS A 45 4.09 1.64 10.54
C HIS A 45 4.96 2.12 9.38
N ALA A 46 5.38 1.19 8.52
CA ALA A 46 6.05 1.49 7.26
C ALA A 46 5.82 0.36 6.25
N VAL A 47 5.98 0.69 4.97
CA VAL A 47 5.98 -0.26 3.86
C VAL A 47 7.29 -0.10 3.10
N LEU A 48 8.02 -1.20 2.92
CA LEU A 48 9.22 -1.28 2.10
C LEU A 48 8.88 -1.88 0.73
N SER A 49 9.10 -1.13 -0.34
CA SER A 49 8.99 -1.62 -1.72
C SER A 49 10.36 -2.07 -2.24
N VAL A 50 10.51 -3.35 -2.57
CA VAL A 50 11.78 -3.94 -3.02
C VAL A 50 11.75 -4.17 -4.54
N GLY A 51 12.55 -3.40 -5.27
CA GLY A 51 12.66 -3.51 -6.73
C GLY A 51 11.40 -3.09 -7.51
N PRO A 52 10.72 -1.98 -7.14
CA PRO A 52 9.56 -1.52 -7.90
C PRO A 52 9.96 -1.20 -9.34
N SER A 53 9.16 -1.71 -10.27
CA SER A 53 9.25 -1.41 -11.70
C SER A 53 8.46 -0.17 -12.09
N ARG A 54 7.41 0.17 -11.32
CA ARG A 54 6.53 1.32 -11.55
C ARG A 54 6.15 1.98 -10.23
N LEU A 55 6.11 3.30 -10.24
CA LEU A 55 5.61 4.14 -9.15
C LEU A 55 4.49 5.02 -9.68
N LEU A 56 3.42 5.13 -8.90
CA LEU A 56 2.29 6.00 -9.17
C LEU A 56 2.12 6.95 -7.99
N HIS A 57 2.06 8.24 -8.28
CA HIS A 57 1.67 9.28 -7.34
C HIS A 57 0.33 9.85 -7.79
N THR A 58 -0.65 9.90 -6.90
CA THR A 58 -1.88 10.64 -7.17
C THR A 58 -1.73 12.07 -6.69
N SER A 59 -2.39 13.01 -7.35
CA SER A 59 -2.77 14.27 -6.70
C SER A 59 -3.68 13.97 -5.50
N GLY A 60 -4.00 15.01 -4.73
CA GLY A 60 -5.11 14.94 -3.79
C GLY A 60 -6.43 14.81 -4.54
N ILE A 61 -7.14 13.72 -4.27
CA ILE A 61 -8.44 13.42 -4.85
C ILE A 61 -9.53 13.90 -3.90
N VAL A 62 -10.38 14.76 -4.43
CA VAL A 62 -11.52 15.40 -3.76
C VAL A 62 -12.83 14.67 -4.11
N PRO A 63 -13.93 14.87 -3.34
CA PRO A 63 -15.13 14.04 -3.42
C PRO A 63 -16.07 14.51 -4.54
N ILE A 64 -15.56 14.60 -5.76
CA ILE A 64 -16.34 14.94 -6.95
C ILE A 64 -16.71 13.65 -7.68
N ALA A 65 -18.00 13.43 -7.90
CA ALA A 65 -18.52 12.30 -8.65
C ALA A 65 -18.33 12.49 -10.17
N VAL A 66 -18.58 11.44 -10.95
CA VAL A 66 -18.40 11.44 -12.42
C VAL A 66 -19.25 12.51 -13.12
N ASP A 67 -20.42 12.83 -12.56
CA ASP A 67 -21.31 13.87 -13.07
C ASP A 67 -20.94 15.30 -12.60
N GLY A 68 -19.86 15.43 -11.83
CA GLY A 68 -19.38 16.69 -11.27
C GLY A 68 -20.05 17.09 -9.94
N SER A 69 -21.00 16.30 -9.42
CA SER A 69 -21.64 16.57 -8.13
C SER A 69 -20.71 16.25 -6.95
N VAL A 70 -20.98 16.88 -5.79
CA VAL A 70 -20.29 16.62 -4.53
C VAL A 70 -21.33 16.13 -3.51
N PRO A 71 -21.23 14.90 -2.98
CA PRO A 71 -22.12 14.41 -1.94
C PRO A 71 -22.10 15.29 -0.69
N THR A 72 -23.22 15.42 0.00
CA THR A 72 -23.31 16.25 1.22
C THR A 72 -22.90 15.47 2.47
N ASP A 73 -23.10 14.15 2.47
CA ASP A 73 -22.70 13.26 3.57
C ASP A 73 -21.21 12.90 3.48
N LEU A 74 -20.52 12.87 4.63
CA LEU A 74 -19.08 12.62 4.69
C LEU A 74 -18.72 11.18 4.29
N ALA A 75 -19.54 10.18 4.62
CA ALA A 75 -19.29 8.80 4.22
C ALA A 75 -19.40 8.67 2.70
N GLU A 76 -20.40 9.29 2.09
CA GLU A 76 -20.55 9.32 0.63
C GLU A 76 -19.41 10.08 -0.07
N GLN A 77 -18.90 11.15 0.55
CA GLN A 77 -17.69 11.83 0.07
C GLN A 77 -16.48 10.89 0.11
N ALA A 78 -16.28 10.16 1.21
CA ALA A 78 -15.19 9.21 1.35
C ALA A 78 -15.27 8.05 0.33
N ASP A 79 -16.45 7.50 0.14
CA ASP A 79 -16.69 6.47 -0.88
C ASP A 79 -16.43 6.98 -2.29
N THR A 80 -16.79 8.24 -2.57
CA THR A 80 -16.52 8.88 -3.86
C THR A 80 -15.02 9.05 -4.10
N VAL A 81 -14.26 9.52 -3.11
CA VAL A 81 -12.80 9.65 -3.21
C VAL A 81 -12.15 8.29 -3.44
N TRP A 82 -12.55 7.26 -2.69
CA TRP A 82 -12.00 5.91 -2.87
C TRP A 82 -12.36 5.30 -4.23
N ARG A 83 -13.59 5.48 -4.72
CA ARG A 83 -13.98 5.04 -6.06
C ARG A 83 -13.11 5.67 -7.15
N ASN A 84 -12.85 6.97 -7.03
CA ASN A 84 -11.99 7.70 -7.96
C ASN A 84 -10.53 7.20 -7.90
N LEU A 85 -10.00 6.98 -6.70
CA LEU A 85 -8.65 6.42 -6.51
C LEU A 85 -8.52 5.01 -7.09
N LEU A 86 -9.54 4.16 -6.90
CA LEU A 86 -9.56 2.81 -7.46
C LEU A 86 -9.55 2.84 -8.99
N ALA A 87 -10.31 3.76 -9.62
CA ALA A 87 -10.28 3.95 -11.06
C ALA A 87 -8.90 4.43 -11.57
N ILE A 88 -8.23 5.31 -10.82
CA ILE A 88 -6.85 5.75 -11.15
C ILE A 88 -5.87 4.57 -11.07
N LEU A 89 -5.95 3.75 -10.02
CA LEU A 89 -5.13 2.55 -9.89
C LEU A 89 -5.38 1.57 -11.04
N GLU A 90 -6.64 1.30 -11.36
CA GLU A 90 -7.03 0.42 -12.47
C GLU A 90 -6.48 0.90 -13.81
N GLN A 91 -6.64 2.19 -14.13
CA GLN A 91 -6.09 2.80 -15.34
C GLN A 91 -4.55 2.70 -15.39
N ALA A 92 -3.91 2.71 -14.23
CA ALA A 92 -2.47 2.51 -14.11
C ALA A 92 -2.06 1.03 -14.12
N ASN A 93 -2.96 0.07 -14.33
CA ASN A 93 -2.72 -1.37 -14.16
C ASN A 93 -2.15 -1.71 -12.78
N MET A 94 -2.68 -1.09 -11.73
CA MET A 94 -2.36 -1.32 -10.32
C MET A 94 -3.63 -1.71 -9.55
N THR A 95 -3.42 -2.27 -8.36
CA THR A 95 -4.46 -2.72 -7.45
C THR A 95 -4.27 -2.10 -6.07
N VAL A 96 -5.20 -2.32 -5.16
CA VAL A 96 -5.08 -1.83 -3.77
C VAL A 96 -3.86 -2.37 -3.03
N ASN A 97 -3.38 -3.57 -3.38
CA ASN A 97 -2.18 -4.18 -2.79
C ASN A 97 -0.88 -3.47 -3.23
N ASP A 98 -0.95 -2.66 -4.29
CA ASP A 98 0.16 -1.84 -4.74
C ASP A 98 0.24 -0.51 -3.98
N VAL A 99 -0.80 -0.12 -3.22
CA VAL A 99 -0.82 1.13 -2.44
C VAL A 99 0.15 1.04 -1.27
N VAL A 100 1.14 1.92 -1.19
CA VAL A 100 2.18 1.88 -0.16
C VAL A 100 2.10 3.03 0.84
N SER A 101 1.50 4.16 0.46
CA SER A 101 1.35 5.33 1.32
C SER A 101 0.04 6.04 1.03
N ILE A 102 -0.64 6.52 2.07
CA ILE A 102 -1.89 7.28 2.01
C ILE A 102 -1.76 8.49 2.94
N THR A 103 -2.11 9.67 2.44
CA THR A 103 -2.33 10.87 3.26
C THR A 103 -3.78 11.29 3.12
N THR A 104 -4.48 11.38 4.24
CA THR A 104 -5.88 11.78 4.33
C THR A 104 -5.99 13.12 5.06
N TYR A 105 -6.64 14.08 4.43
CA TYR A 105 -7.00 15.37 5.02
C TYR A 105 -8.50 15.37 5.29
N VAL A 106 -8.90 15.78 6.49
CA VAL A 106 -10.31 15.89 6.89
C VAL A 106 -10.55 17.27 7.51
N VAL A 107 -11.65 17.94 7.18
CA VAL A 107 -11.96 19.25 7.76
C VAL A 107 -12.20 19.12 9.28
N VAL A 108 -11.67 20.07 10.06
CA VAL A 108 -11.83 20.12 11.53
C VAL A 108 -13.32 20.07 11.90
N GLY A 109 -13.67 19.20 12.86
CA GLY A 109 -15.03 19.03 13.37
C GLY A 109 -15.81 17.88 12.73
N GLU A 110 -15.35 17.37 11.59
CA GLU A 110 -15.96 16.20 10.94
C GLU A 110 -15.61 14.89 11.69
N PRO A 111 -16.54 13.92 11.73
CA PRO A 111 -16.27 12.63 12.35
C PRO A 111 -15.25 11.82 11.53
N LEU A 112 -14.22 11.28 12.20
CA LEU A 112 -13.18 10.51 11.51
C LEU A 112 -13.57 9.05 11.21
N ALA A 113 -14.53 8.49 11.96
CA ALA A 113 -14.91 7.10 11.85
C ALA A 113 -15.41 6.70 10.44
N PRO A 114 -16.29 7.48 9.76
CA PRO A 114 -16.71 7.18 8.39
C PRO A 114 -15.54 7.19 7.39
N VAL A 115 -14.62 8.14 7.53
CA VAL A 115 -13.44 8.27 6.66
C VAL A 115 -12.52 7.04 6.80
N MET A 116 -12.29 6.60 8.04
CA MET A 116 -11.49 5.40 8.32
C MET A 116 -12.18 4.13 7.83
N ALA A 117 -13.50 4.01 8.00
CA ALA A 117 -14.27 2.87 7.52
C ALA A 117 -14.21 2.76 5.98
N ALA A 118 -14.32 3.87 5.26
CA ALA A 118 -14.21 3.89 3.80
C ALA A 118 -12.80 3.44 3.33
N ARG A 119 -11.73 3.88 4.01
CA ARG A 119 -10.36 3.38 3.75
C ARG A 119 -10.28 1.87 3.94
N ASP A 120 -10.75 1.37 5.07
CA ASP A 120 -10.63 -0.04 5.42
C ASP A 120 -11.42 -0.93 4.44
N ALA A 121 -12.61 -0.49 4.03
CA ALA A 121 -13.42 -1.14 3.00
C ALA A 121 -12.71 -1.14 1.64
N ALA A 122 -12.13 -0.01 1.23
CA ALA A 122 -11.41 0.10 -0.03
C ALA A 122 -10.15 -0.76 -0.08
N LEU A 123 -9.38 -0.81 1.01
CA LEU A 123 -8.12 -1.55 1.10
C LEU A 123 -8.29 -3.06 1.30
N ARG A 124 -9.48 -3.54 1.69
CA ARG A 124 -9.81 -4.98 1.79
C ARG A 124 -8.81 -5.78 2.63
N GLY A 125 -8.36 -5.20 3.74
CA GLY A 125 -7.38 -5.79 4.65
C GLY A 125 -5.90 -5.53 4.30
N HIS A 126 -5.62 -4.93 3.13
CA HIS A 126 -4.28 -4.42 2.84
C HIS A 126 -3.93 -3.24 3.77
N ARG A 127 -2.69 -3.17 4.23
CA ARG A 127 -2.23 -2.08 5.10
C ARG A 127 -1.08 -1.32 4.43
N ALA A 128 -1.38 -0.09 4.04
CA ALA A 128 -0.39 0.88 3.60
C ALA A 128 0.17 1.67 4.80
N ALA A 129 1.28 2.39 4.61
CA ALA A 129 1.59 3.50 5.49
C ALA A 129 0.45 4.53 5.37
N SER A 130 0.01 5.11 6.49
CA SER A 130 -1.15 6.00 6.48
C SER A 130 -0.99 7.13 7.48
N THR A 131 -1.26 8.35 7.01
CA THR A 131 -1.34 9.56 7.82
C THR A 131 -2.73 10.15 7.66
N LEU A 132 -3.36 10.54 8.78
CA LEU A 132 -4.59 11.33 8.78
C LEU A 132 -4.33 12.62 9.55
N VAL A 133 -4.68 13.76 8.96
CA VAL A 133 -4.62 15.07 9.62
C VAL A 133 -5.93 15.81 9.45
N THR A 134 -6.29 16.57 10.48
CA THR A 134 -7.42 17.51 10.40
C THR A 134 -6.95 18.88 9.95
N VAL A 135 -7.63 19.49 8.97
CA VAL A 135 -7.30 20.79 8.38
C VAL A 135 -8.44 21.79 8.57
N PRO A 136 -8.17 23.11 8.66
CA PRO A 136 -9.24 24.08 8.89
C PRO A 136 -10.25 24.17 7.72
N ALA A 137 -9.79 23.97 6.48
CA ALA A 137 -10.62 23.95 5.27
C ALA A 137 -9.87 23.29 4.11
N LEU A 138 -10.63 22.91 3.07
CA LEU A 138 -10.10 22.58 1.74
C LEU A 138 -10.40 23.71 0.75
N ALA A 139 -9.92 23.59 -0.49
CA ALA A 139 -10.02 24.67 -1.48
C ALA A 139 -11.46 25.06 -1.86
N ARG A 140 -12.44 24.18 -1.63
CA ARG A 140 -13.86 24.51 -1.73
C ARG A 140 -14.61 24.11 -0.45
N PRO A 141 -15.59 24.91 -0.01
CA PRO A 141 -16.30 24.67 1.25
C PRO A 141 -17.12 23.38 1.26
N GLU A 142 -17.57 22.91 0.09
CA GLU A 142 -18.30 21.65 -0.02
C GLU A 142 -17.41 20.40 0.14
N TRP A 143 -16.08 20.53 0.03
CA TRP A 143 -15.15 19.42 0.22
C TRP A 143 -14.79 19.28 1.69
N ARG A 144 -15.15 18.14 2.29
CA ARG A 144 -14.89 17.84 3.70
C ARG A 144 -13.70 16.92 3.91
N MET A 145 -13.21 16.29 2.85
CA MET A 145 -12.04 15.45 2.89
C MET A 145 -11.32 15.34 1.53
N GLU A 146 -10.05 14.94 1.57
CA GLU A 146 -9.19 14.74 0.41
C GLU A 146 -8.17 13.62 0.70
N ILE A 147 -7.84 12.81 -0.32
CA ILE A 147 -6.81 11.75 -0.18
C ILE A 147 -5.80 11.83 -1.31
N ALA A 148 -4.52 11.81 -0.96
CA ALA A 148 -3.44 11.49 -1.88
C ALA A 148 -2.83 10.13 -1.51
N LEU A 149 -2.43 9.35 -2.52
CA LEU A 149 -1.72 8.09 -2.29
C LEU A 149 -0.52 7.90 -3.22
N VAL A 150 0.34 6.99 -2.81
CA VAL A 150 1.44 6.45 -3.60
C VAL A 150 1.24 4.95 -3.75
N ALA A 151 1.43 4.42 -4.95
CA ALA A 151 1.46 2.99 -5.23
C ALA A 151 2.75 2.57 -5.93
N ALA A 152 3.18 1.34 -5.69
CA ALA A 152 4.39 0.74 -6.23
C ALA A 152 4.10 -0.68 -6.72
N ARG A 153 4.61 -1.03 -7.91
CA ARG A 153 4.47 -2.35 -8.56
C ARG A 153 5.78 -2.84 -9.19
#